data_AF-A0A7Y7CX67-F1
#
_entry.id   AF-A0A7Y7CX67-F1
#
_cell.length_a   1.000
_cell.length_b   1.000
_cell.length_c   1.000
_cell.angle_alpha   90.00
_cell.angle_beta   90.00
_cell.angle_gamma   90.00
#
_symmetry.space_group_name_H-M   'P 1'
#
loop_
_entity.id
_entity.type
_entity.pdbx_description
1 polymer ?
#
loop_
_entity_poly.entity_id
_entity_poly.type
_entity_poly.pdbx_seq_one_letter_code
_entity_poly.pdbx_strand_id
1 'polypeptide(L)'
;MLTNIPINNLAYFTLRTLVSSSETNALGKDNDRLEKLAQHLRSSSLRHSEPSKILDGAIDGSAELFASRSDDVKRKYQNFIDYLKLNFHDPARIQILLFILEKIMPALNNAVEEIPTHEAMKLAQKEATEILSRDGDSALEHIINDWDFVTIKACLSKENDIASTLKKKIEGDLSTATKLASSLKDHIIVSTLQEFERRAGQKRKSRSGDDLHQAVATILQYLKINHDPVPSHISGVIEADLSITYKGMHTLISCKRTGRERVKQATTDIAELQRMRVRKMVWFFTHFDQSDNRVGDMGSRGNLFYLPDSSESYKKLSSNKNLAQYVLPISQIRTTLPQIVRGEI
;
A
#
# COMPACT_ATOMS: atom_id res chain seq x y z
N MET A 1 0.12 20.31 31.66
CA MET A 1 1.42 20.78 31.15
C MET A 1 1.96 19.72 30.21
N LEU A 2 2.25 20.06 28.96
CA LEU A 2 3.03 19.16 28.09
C LEU A 2 4.47 19.19 28.59
N THR A 3 4.98 18.06 29.06
CA THR A 3 6.37 17.92 29.47
C THR A 3 7.26 17.73 28.24
N ASN A 4 8.52 18.15 28.33
CA ASN A 4 9.50 17.89 27.28
C ASN A 4 9.68 16.37 27.07
N ILE A 5 9.97 15.97 25.84
CA ILE A 5 10.21 14.56 25.51
C ILE A 5 11.57 14.12 26.08
N PRO A 6 11.66 12.94 26.73
CA PRO A 6 12.95 12.38 27.14
C PRO A 6 13.91 12.26 25.95
N ILE A 7 15.17 12.61 26.13
CA ILE A 7 16.14 12.71 25.02
C ILE A 7 16.29 11.40 24.23
N ASN A 8 16.17 10.24 24.90
CA ASN A 8 16.22 8.92 24.27
C ASN A 8 15.05 8.65 23.29
N ASN A 9 13.91 9.33 23.48
CA ASN A 9 12.75 9.19 22.61
C ASN A 9 12.61 10.36 21.62
N LEU A 10 13.49 11.37 21.71
CA LEU A 10 13.37 12.59 20.93
C LEU A 10 13.44 12.32 19.43
N ALA A 11 14.31 11.40 19.00
CA ALA A 11 14.43 11.02 17.60
C ALA A 11 13.11 10.43 17.07
N TYR A 12 12.55 9.44 17.76
CA TYR A 12 11.27 8.82 17.41
C TYR A 12 10.17 9.85 17.21
N PHE A 13 9.90 10.66 18.23
CA PHE A 13 8.83 11.65 18.14
C PHE A 13 9.09 12.71 17.07
N THR A 14 10.33 13.14 16.90
CA THR A 14 10.67 14.14 15.87
C THR A 14 10.44 13.60 14.46
N LEU A 15 10.82 12.35 14.19
CA LEU A 15 10.53 11.71 12.90
C LEU A 15 9.02 11.64 12.64
N ARG A 16 8.22 11.25 13.65
CA ARG A 16 6.76 11.19 13.56
C ARG A 16 6.14 12.56 13.30
N THR A 17 6.59 13.56 14.05
CA THR A 17 6.16 14.94 13.91
C THR A 17 6.52 15.48 12.52
N LEU A 18 7.69 15.17 11.97
CA LEU A 18 8.08 15.66 10.65
C LEU A 18 7.19 15.11 9.53
N VAL A 19 6.66 13.89 9.64
CA VAL A 19 5.83 13.28 8.58
C VAL A 19 4.32 13.42 8.78
N SER A 20 3.87 14.05 9.87
CA SER A 20 2.46 14.19 10.24
C SER A 20 1.74 15.25 9.40
N SER A 21 0.85 14.84 8.49
CA SER A 21 0.09 15.78 7.65
C SER A 21 -1.03 16.50 8.42
N SER A 22 -1.58 15.85 9.44
CA SER A 22 -2.66 16.38 10.27
C SER A 22 -2.18 17.42 11.29
N GLU A 23 -0.97 17.24 11.82
CA GLU A 23 -0.50 18.06 12.95
C GLU A 23 0.48 19.14 12.52
N THR A 24 1.35 18.85 11.54
CA THR A 24 2.54 19.67 11.20
C THR A 24 2.79 19.80 9.69
N ASN A 25 1.78 19.47 8.87
CA ASN A 25 1.82 19.60 7.41
C ASN A 25 2.89 18.73 6.70
N ALA A 26 3.41 17.69 7.36
CA ALA A 26 4.33 16.72 6.79
C ALA A 26 5.60 17.30 6.12
N LEU A 27 6.19 18.36 6.71
CA LEU A 27 7.43 19.00 6.23
C LEU A 27 8.57 18.02 5.96
N GLY A 28 8.62 16.92 6.71
CA GLY A 28 9.58 15.84 6.59
C GLY A 28 9.56 15.06 5.29
N LYS A 29 8.56 15.24 4.43
CA LYS A 29 8.49 14.54 3.13
C LYS A 29 9.18 15.30 2.00
N ASP A 30 9.60 16.54 2.25
CA ASP A 30 10.20 17.43 1.26
C ASP A 30 11.67 17.64 1.63
N ASN A 31 12.58 16.97 0.91
CA ASN A 31 14.01 17.01 1.18
C ASN A 31 14.59 18.43 1.01
N ASP A 32 14.07 19.23 0.08
CA ASP A 32 14.56 20.60 -0.16
C ASP A 32 14.20 21.52 1.01
N ARG A 33 12.99 21.38 1.56
CA ARG A 33 12.58 22.12 2.76
C ARG A 33 13.38 21.70 3.99
N LEU A 34 13.64 20.40 4.14
CA LEU A 34 14.49 19.89 5.22
C LEU A 34 15.91 20.45 5.14
N GLU A 35 16.48 20.46 3.94
CA GLU A 35 17.82 20.99 3.70
C GLU A 35 17.89 22.49 4.05
N LYS A 36 16.94 23.29 3.58
CA LYS A 36 16.86 24.72 3.92
C LYS A 36 16.78 24.94 5.42
N LEU A 37 15.87 24.26 6.11
CA LEU A 37 15.74 24.38 7.57
C LEU A 37 17.04 23.98 8.28
N ALA A 38 17.70 22.92 7.84
CA ALA A 38 18.99 22.51 8.38
C ALA A 38 20.10 23.55 8.16
N GLN A 39 20.17 24.15 6.97
CA GLN A 39 21.11 25.22 6.64
C GLN A 39 20.92 26.44 7.55
N HIS A 40 19.67 26.85 7.79
CA HIS A 40 19.36 27.94 8.71
C HIS A 40 19.70 27.58 10.16
N LEU A 41 19.38 26.37 10.60
CA LEU A 41 19.73 25.89 11.94
C LEU A 41 21.26 25.86 12.16
N ARG A 42 22.01 25.37 11.17
CA ARG A 42 23.48 25.35 11.19
C ARG A 42 24.05 26.77 11.24
N SER A 43 23.58 27.65 10.37
CA SER A 43 24.03 29.06 10.34
C SER A 43 23.72 29.78 11.65
N SER A 44 22.57 29.49 12.25
CA SER A 44 22.18 30.02 13.56
C SER A 44 23.08 29.48 14.68
N SER A 45 23.43 28.19 14.65
CA SER A 45 24.33 27.55 15.63
C SER A 45 25.77 28.07 15.60
N LEU A 46 26.21 28.67 14.49
CA LEU A 46 27.50 29.34 14.39
C LEU A 46 27.48 30.74 15.03
N ARG A 47 26.31 31.39 15.09
CA ARG A 47 26.14 32.75 15.59
C ARG A 47 25.71 32.80 17.06
N HIS A 48 25.05 31.75 17.53
CA HIS A 48 24.48 31.67 18.86
C HIS A 48 24.86 30.37 19.55
N SER A 49 25.13 30.43 20.85
CA SER A 49 25.37 29.25 21.71
C SER A 49 24.13 28.80 22.47
N GLU A 50 23.16 29.70 22.65
CA GLU A 50 21.91 29.43 23.39
C GLU A 50 20.89 28.73 22.49
N PRO A 51 20.38 27.53 22.84
CA PRO A 51 19.46 26.74 22.01
C PRO A 51 18.20 27.49 21.56
N SER A 52 17.61 28.31 22.44
CA SER A 52 16.45 29.15 22.13
C SER A 52 16.74 30.10 20.96
N LYS A 53 17.84 30.85 21.04
CA LYS A 53 18.30 31.78 19.99
C LYS A 53 18.70 31.05 18.70
N ILE A 54 19.28 29.85 18.82
CA ILE A 54 19.59 29.02 17.66
C ILE A 54 18.29 28.69 16.91
N LEU A 55 17.27 28.20 17.61
CA LEU A 55 15.98 27.86 17.02
C LEU A 55 15.26 29.08 16.46
N ASP A 56 15.18 30.18 17.21
CA ASP A 56 14.53 31.40 16.76
C ASP A 56 15.20 31.93 15.48
N GLY A 57 16.54 32.02 15.45
CA GLY A 57 17.26 32.43 14.25
C GLY A 57 17.11 31.45 13.07
N ALA A 58 16.85 30.17 13.33
CA ALA A 58 16.56 29.19 12.28
C ALA A 58 15.15 29.35 11.72
N ILE A 59 14.16 29.55 12.59
CA ILE A 59 12.76 29.77 12.24
C ILE A 59 12.61 31.08 11.46
N ASP A 60 13.20 32.16 11.95
CA ASP A 60 13.17 33.47 11.28
C ASP A 60 13.87 33.42 9.93
N GLY A 61 15.01 32.72 9.86
CA GLY A 61 15.74 32.53 8.63
C GLY A 61 14.99 31.71 7.58
N SER A 62 14.04 30.87 8.00
CA SER A 62 13.25 29.98 7.14
C SER A 62 11.76 30.34 7.11
N ALA A 63 11.42 31.60 7.39
CA ALA A 63 10.05 32.08 7.48
C ALA A 63 9.22 31.80 6.21
N GLU A 64 9.85 31.78 5.04
CA GLU A 64 9.22 31.44 3.77
C GLU A 64 8.74 29.98 3.70
N LEU A 65 9.39 29.06 4.41
CA LEU A 65 8.94 27.66 4.50
C LEU A 65 7.63 27.52 5.27
N PHE A 66 7.38 28.46 6.19
CA PHE A 66 6.19 28.51 7.04
C PHE A 66 5.12 29.48 6.53
N ALA A 67 5.32 30.08 5.35
CA ALA A 67 4.34 30.95 4.73
C ALA A 67 3.22 30.12 4.06
N SER A 68 1.97 30.48 4.32
CA SER A 68 0.81 29.93 3.63
C SER A 68 -0.37 30.89 3.66
N ARG A 69 -1.23 30.85 2.64
CA ARG A 69 -2.50 31.58 2.62
C ARG A 69 -3.62 30.86 3.39
N SER A 70 -3.45 29.55 3.65
CA SER A 70 -4.43 28.73 4.38
C SER A 70 -4.18 28.79 5.89
N ASP A 71 -5.19 29.18 6.65
CA ASP A 71 -5.10 29.27 8.11
C ASP A 71 -4.90 27.90 8.78
N ASP A 72 -5.44 26.83 8.18
CA ASP A 72 -5.19 25.46 8.63
C ASP A 72 -3.70 25.08 8.52
N VAL A 73 -3.07 25.45 7.40
CA VAL A 73 -1.64 25.19 7.17
C VAL A 73 -0.78 26.05 8.08
N LYS A 74 -1.11 27.34 8.27
CA LYS A 74 -0.41 28.20 9.24
C LYS A 74 -0.44 27.62 10.64
N ARG A 75 -1.61 27.14 11.10
CA ARG A 75 -1.76 26.49 12.42
C ARG A 75 -0.85 25.27 12.54
N LYS A 76 -0.77 24.41 11.51
CA LYS A 76 0.11 23.24 11.50
C LYS A 76 1.60 23.62 11.56
N TYR A 77 2.01 24.66 10.86
CA TYR A 77 3.37 25.18 10.98
C TYR A 77 3.66 25.75 12.36
N GLN A 78 2.71 26.47 12.97
CA GLN A 78 2.85 26.95 14.34
C GLN A 78 2.99 25.78 15.32
N ASN A 79 2.19 24.72 15.19
CA ASN A 79 2.33 23.51 16.00
C ASN A 79 3.73 22.89 15.89
N PHE A 80 4.33 22.91 14.69
CA PHE A 80 5.69 22.42 14.48
C PHE A 80 6.72 23.32 15.17
N ILE A 81 6.58 24.65 15.05
CA ILE A 81 7.44 25.62 15.73
C ILE A 81 7.36 25.45 17.25
N ASP A 82 6.16 25.32 17.80
CA ASP A 82 5.93 25.12 19.23
C ASP A 82 6.55 23.80 19.71
N TYR A 83 6.43 22.73 18.91
CA TYR A 83 7.10 21.45 19.15
C TYR A 83 8.63 21.61 19.22
N LEU A 84 9.21 22.38 18.29
CA LEU A 84 10.66 22.63 18.28
C LEU A 84 11.09 23.37 19.54
N LYS A 85 10.42 24.49 19.87
CA LYS A 85 10.74 25.32 21.04
C LYS A 85 10.64 24.55 22.35
N LEU A 86 9.62 23.69 22.49
CA LEU A 86 9.44 22.88 23.68
C LEU A 86 10.52 21.79 23.83
N ASN A 87 10.87 21.12 22.74
CA ASN A 87 11.64 19.87 22.80
C ASN A 87 13.12 20.00 22.51
N PHE A 88 13.63 21.17 22.10
CA PHE A 88 15.01 21.38 21.67
C PHE A 88 15.71 22.51 22.44
N HIS A 89 15.69 22.42 23.76
CA HIS A 89 16.17 23.46 24.70
C HIS A 89 17.60 23.26 25.21
N ASP A 90 18.34 22.25 24.72
CA ASP A 90 19.75 22.01 25.07
C ASP A 90 20.61 21.70 23.83
N PRO A 91 21.94 21.87 23.89
CA PRO A 91 22.82 21.68 22.74
C PRO A 91 22.81 20.26 22.15
N ALA A 92 22.65 19.22 22.98
CA ALA A 92 22.61 17.84 22.49
C ALA A 92 21.34 17.60 21.67
N ARG A 93 20.21 18.14 22.11
CA ARG A 93 18.95 18.09 21.36
C ARG A 93 19.05 18.82 20.02
N ILE A 94 19.66 20.00 19.98
CA ILE A 94 19.89 20.74 18.72
C ILE A 94 20.74 19.93 17.75
N GLN A 95 21.78 19.24 18.24
CA GLN A 95 22.58 18.34 17.40
C GLN A 95 21.76 17.16 16.86
N ILE A 96 20.88 16.57 17.68
CA ILE A 96 19.94 15.53 17.22
C ILE A 96 19.02 16.06 16.12
N LEU A 97 18.45 17.27 16.29
CA LEU A 97 17.59 17.88 15.27
C LEU A 97 18.34 18.04 13.94
N LEU A 98 19.52 18.65 14.00
CA LEU A 98 20.34 18.91 12.83
C LEU A 98 20.71 17.61 12.11
N PHE A 99 21.07 16.57 12.86
CA PHE A 99 21.35 15.26 12.30
C PHE A 99 20.11 14.60 11.66
N ILE A 100 18.93 14.76 12.28
CA ILE A 100 17.68 14.24 11.73
C ILE A 100 17.35 14.92 10.40
N LEU A 101 17.45 16.25 10.34
CA LEU A 101 17.12 17.02 9.15
C LEU A 101 18.11 16.77 8.00
N GLU A 102 19.40 16.64 8.29
CA GLU A 102 20.46 16.53 7.27
C GLU A 102 20.71 15.11 6.78
N LYS A 103 20.57 14.11 7.66
CA LYS A 103 21.01 12.74 7.38
C LYS A 103 19.87 11.74 7.46
N ILE A 104 19.13 11.73 8.58
CA ILE A 104 18.14 10.68 8.83
C ILE A 104 16.93 10.81 7.91
N MET A 105 16.24 11.96 7.90
CA MET A 105 15.01 12.13 7.13
C MET A 105 15.23 11.98 5.62
N PRO A 106 16.27 12.58 5.02
CA PRO A 106 16.55 12.35 3.60
C PRO A 106 16.84 10.88 3.28
N ALA A 107 17.66 10.20 4.10
CA ALA A 107 17.94 8.78 3.91
C ALA A 107 16.68 7.91 4.06
N LEU A 108 15.83 8.22 5.03
CA LEU A 108 14.55 7.56 5.25
C LEU A 108 13.58 7.79 4.09
N ASN A 109 13.50 9.01 3.56
CA ASN A 109 12.65 9.33 2.40
C ASN A 109 13.08 8.51 1.19
N ASN A 110 14.37 8.50 0.87
CA ASN A 110 14.92 7.71 -0.24
C ASN A 110 14.64 6.21 -0.05
N ALA A 111 14.89 5.67 1.14
CA ALA A 111 14.61 4.26 1.44
C ALA A 111 13.12 3.92 1.28
N VAL A 112 12.22 4.80 1.70
CA VAL A 112 10.77 4.61 1.53
C VAL A 112 10.37 4.68 0.06
N GLU A 113 11.00 5.53 -0.75
CA GLU A 113 10.78 5.61 -2.20
C GLU A 113 11.22 4.35 -2.93
N GLU A 114 12.36 3.77 -2.53
CA GLU A 114 12.89 2.51 -3.07
C GLU A 114 12.00 1.30 -2.80
N ILE A 115 11.04 1.38 -1.86
CA ILE A 115 10.11 0.28 -1.60
C ILE A 115 9.32 0.00 -2.89
N PRO A 116 9.55 -1.16 -3.53
CA PRO A 116 9.04 -1.43 -4.86
C PRO A 116 7.52 -1.49 -4.84
N THR A 117 6.86 -0.59 -5.56
CA THR A 117 5.41 -0.66 -5.80
C THR A 117 5.10 -1.59 -6.98
N HIS A 118 5.87 -1.49 -8.08
CA HIS A 118 5.66 -2.31 -9.29
C HIS A 118 6.62 -3.50 -9.41
N GLU A 119 7.86 -3.41 -8.94
CA GLU A 119 8.83 -4.51 -9.07
C GLU A 119 8.51 -5.69 -8.17
N ALA A 120 7.94 -5.47 -6.98
CA ALA A 120 7.46 -6.53 -6.11
C ALA A 120 6.29 -7.30 -6.73
N MET A 121 5.43 -6.62 -7.50
CA MET A 121 4.39 -7.29 -8.29
C MET A 121 4.98 -8.15 -9.39
N LYS A 122 6.01 -7.66 -10.08
CA LYS A 122 6.74 -8.49 -11.06
C LYS A 122 7.39 -9.71 -10.40
N LEU A 123 7.94 -9.57 -9.19
CA LEU A 123 8.51 -10.67 -8.42
C LEU A 123 7.44 -11.69 -8.01
N ALA A 124 6.30 -11.23 -7.49
CA ALA A 124 5.18 -12.11 -7.13
C ALA A 124 4.60 -12.83 -8.36
N GLN A 125 4.46 -12.13 -9.48
CA GLN A 125 4.05 -12.71 -10.76
C GLN A 125 5.05 -13.75 -11.24
N LYS A 126 6.36 -13.48 -11.11
CA LYS A 126 7.42 -14.44 -11.47
C LYS A 126 7.34 -15.69 -10.60
N GLU A 127 7.26 -15.55 -9.28
CA GLU A 127 7.16 -16.68 -8.34
C GLU A 127 5.88 -17.48 -8.60
N ALA A 128 4.74 -16.81 -8.80
CA ALA A 128 3.49 -17.46 -9.17
C ALA A 128 3.58 -18.20 -10.51
N THR A 129 4.25 -17.62 -11.51
CA THR A 129 4.47 -18.26 -12.81
C THR A 129 5.38 -19.48 -12.69
N GLU A 130 6.40 -19.44 -11.84
CA GLU A 130 7.26 -20.59 -11.54
C GLU A 130 6.48 -21.71 -10.87
N ILE A 131 5.61 -21.39 -9.89
CA ILE A 131 4.71 -22.36 -9.24
C ILE A 131 3.74 -22.98 -10.27
N LEU A 132 3.06 -22.17 -11.09
CA LEU A 132 2.14 -22.64 -12.12
C LEU A 132 2.85 -23.48 -13.20
N SER A 133 4.10 -23.16 -13.53
CA SER A 133 4.90 -23.94 -14.48
C SER A 133 5.31 -25.31 -13.91
N ARG A 134 5.54 -25.39 -12.60
CA ARG A 134 5.93 -26.62 -11.90
C ARG A 134 4.73 -27.54 -11.62
N ASP A 135 3.64 -26.97 -11.08
CA ASP A 135 2.52 -27.72 -10.50
C ASP A 135 1.27 -27.73 -11.40
N GLY A 136 1.28 -26.95 -12.48
CA GLY A 136 0.19 -26.88 -13.43
C GLY A 136 -1.10 -26.29 -12.85
N ASP A 137 -2.24 -26.78 -13.35
CA ASP A 137 -3.57 -26.32 -12.93
C ASP A 137 -3.87 -26.62 -11.45
N SER A 138 -3.15 -27.56 -10.84
CA SER A 138 -3.31 -27.88 -9.41
C SER A 138 -2.91 -26.72 -8.48
N ALA A 139 -2.09 -25.79 -8.97
CA ALA A 139 -1.68 -24.61 -8.21
C ALA A 139 -2.64 -23.42 -8.30
N LEU A 140 -3.66 -23.45 -9.18
CA LEU A 140 -4.55 -22.29 -9.40
C LEU A 140 -5.25 -21.82 -8.12
N GLU A 141 -5.75 -22.76 -7.33
CA GLU A 141 -6.38 -22.47 -6.03
C GLU A 141 -5.39 -21.85 -5.05
N HIS A 142 -4.18 -22.39 -4.97
CA HIS A 142 -3.10 -21.88 -4.12
C HIS A 142 -2.71 -20.45 -4.52
N ILE A 143 -2.58 -20.17 -5.81
CA ILE A 143 -2.26 -18.82 -6.29
C ILE A 143 -3.34 -17.81 -5.90
N ILE A 144 -4.63 -18.17 -5.92
CA ILE A 144 -5.73 -17.27 -5.53
C ILE A 144 -5.80 -17.07 -4.01
N ASN A 145 -5.70 -18.16 -3.24
CA ASN A 145 -5.87 -18.12 -1.79
C ASN A 145 -4.64 -17.52 -1.08
N ASP A 146 -3.44 -17.83 -1.58
CA ASP A 146 -2.18 -17.47 -0.95
C ASP A 146 -1.45 -16.33 -1.67
N TRP A 147 -2.13 -15.63 -2.61
CA TRP A 147 -1.55 -14.48 -3.29
C TRP A 147 -1.02 -13.43 -2.31
N ASP A 148 -1.79 -13.15 -1.26
CA ASP A 148 -1.40 -12.24 -0.18
C ASP A 148 -0.11 -12.73 0.48
N PHE A 149 0.03 -14.04 0.70
CA PHE A 149 1.24 -14.61 1.30
C PHE A 149 2.46 -14.49 0.36
N VAL A 150 2.30 -14.82 -0.93
CA VAL A 150 3.37 -14.72 -1.94
C VAL A 150 3.83 -13.27 -2.10
N THR A 151 2.89 -12.33 -2.22
CA THR A 151 3.19 -10.90 -2.36
C THR A 151 3.80 -10.32 -1.10
N ILE A 152 3.29 -10.65 0.09
CA ILE A 152 3.83 -10.20 1.37
C ILE A 152 5.25 -10.71 1.56
N LYS A 153 5.52 -11.99 1.30
CA LYS A 153 6.86 -12.57 1.48
C LYS A 153 7.89 -11.90 0.57
N ALA A 154 7.56 -11.71 -0.71
CA ALA A 154 8.44 -11.03 -1.65
C ALA A 154 8.67 -9.55 -1.25
N CYS A 155 7.62 -8.84 -0.83
CA CYS A 155 7.71 -7.45 -0.37
C CYS A 155 8.55 -7.32 0.90
N LEU A 156 8.28 -8.15 1.91
CA LEU A 156 8.99 -8.11 3.20
C LEU A 156 10.47 -8.44 3.04
N SER A 157 10.82 -9.39 2.17
CA SER A 157 12.22 -9.71 1.88
C SER A 157 12.96 -8.48 1.34
N LYS A 158 12.38 -7.81 0.33
CA LYS A 158 12.99 -6.62 -0.27
C LYS A 158 12.98 -5.41 0.68
N GLU A 159 11.93 -5.22 1.46
CA GLU A 159 11.84 -4.20 2.49
C GLU A 159 12.91 -4.39 3.57
N ASN A 160 13.19 -5.64 3.95
CA ASN A 160 14.26 -5.98 4.88
C ASN A 160 15.65 -5.66 4.31
N ASP A 161 15.89 -5.91 3.01
CA ASP A 161 17.15 -5.50 2.35
C ASP A 161 17.34 -3.98 2.35
N ILE A 162 16.26 -3.23 2.09
CA ILE A 162 16.25 -1.76 2.14
C ILE A 162 16.49 -1.28 3.58
N ALA A 163 15.83 -1.87 4.57
CA ALA A 163 16.01 -1.55 5.99
C ALA A 163 17.46 -1.80 6.45
N SER A 164 18.06 -2.91 6.03
CA SER A 164 19.46 -3.24 6.29
C SER A 164 20.42 -2.23 5.67
N THR A 165 20.15 -1.80 4.43
CA THR A 165 20.93 -0.76 3.74
C THR A 165 20.80 0.60 4.42
N LEU A 166 19.58 0.99 4.80
CA LEU A 166 19.31 2.21 5.57
C LEU A 166 20.05 2.18 6.91
N LYS A 167 19.96 1.06 7.65
CA LYS A 167 20.66 0.88 8.93
C LYS A 167 22.17 1.11 8.78
N LYS A 168 22.82 0.43 7.81
CA LYS A 168 24.26 0.57 7.55
C LYS A 168 24.65 2.02 7.22
N LYS A 169 23.83 2.71 6.42
CA LYS A 169 24.05 4.13 6.10
C LYS A 169 24.00 5.00 7.35
N ILE A 170 22.97 4.84 8.18
CA ILE A 170 22.82 5.63 9.41
C ILE A 170 23.94 5.32 10.43
N GLU A 171 24.35 4.05 10.56
CA GLU A 171 25.51 3.67 11.38
C GLU A 171 26.79 4.37 10.91
N GLY A 172 27.02 4.41 9.59
CA GLY A 172 28.11 5.15 8.97
C GLY A 172 28.06 6.64 9.31
N ASP A 173 26.92 7.30 9.10
CA ASP A 173 26.76 8.73 9.41
C ASP A 173 26.97 9.02 10.91
N LEU A 174 26.40 8.18 11.79
CA LEU A 174 26.51 8.33 13.25
C LEU A 174 27.93 8.05 13.79
N SER A 175 28.73 7.25 13.09
CA SER A 175 30.14 7.02 13.46
C SER A 175 30.94 8.33 13.47
N THR A 176 30.58 9.28 12.59
CA THR A 176 31.21 10.60 12.50
C THR A 176 30.68 11.60 13.53
N ALA A 177 29.52 11.33 14.14
CA ALA A 177 28.90 12.18 15.16
C ALA A 177 29.50 11.89 16.56
N THR A 178 30.76 12.31 16.78
CA THR A 178 31.51 12.01 18.03
C THR A 178 30.93 12.66 19.29
N LYS A 179 30.11 13.71 19.14
CA LYS A 179 29.48 14.44 20.26
C LYS A 179 28.24 13.76 20.86
N LEU A 180 27.68 12.75 20.18
CA LEU A 180 26.52 12.01 20.67
C LEU A 180 26.96 10.78 21.47
N ALA A 181 26.35 10.56 22.63
CA ALA A 181 26.55 9.35 23.42
C ALA A 181 26.10 8.10 22.64
N SER A 182 26.80 6.97 22.82
CA SER A 182 26.52 5.73 22.09
C SER A 182 25.07 5.26 22.24
N SER A 183 24.50 5.35 23.45
CA SER A 183 23.11 5.00 23.70
C SER A 183 22.12 5.85 22.87
N LEU A 184 22.41 7.14 22.67
CA LEU A 184 21.57 8.01 21.83
C LEU A 184 21.67 7.63 20.35
N LYS A 185 22.84 7.19 19.88
CA LYS A 185 23.03 6.68 18.51
C LYS A 185 22.14 5.46 18.27
N ASP A 186 22.11 4.52 19.21
CA ASP A 186 21.24 3.34 19.14
C ASP A 186 19.76 3.72 19.08
N HIS A 187 19.34 4.66 19.93
CA HIS A 187 17.97 5.19 19.92
C HIS A 187 17.61 5.86 18.57
N ILE A 188 18.53 6.60 17.95
CA ILE A 188 18.31 7.19 16.61
C ILE A 188 18.13 6.11 15.55
N ILE A 189 18.97 5.06 15.56
CA ILE A 189 18.87 3.94 14.61
C ILE A 189 17.52 3.24 14.76
N VAL A 190 17.16 2.85 15.99
CA VAL A 190 15.89 2.17 16.28
C VAL A 190 14.71 3.04 15.87
N SER A 191 14.73 4.32 16.21
CA SER A 191 13.68 5.28 15.83
C SER A 191 13.51 5.38 14.31
N THR A 192 14.63 5.40 13.57
CA THR A 192 14.64 5.47 12.10
C THR A 192 14.03 4.21 11.48
N LEU A 193 14.42 3.02 11.97
CA LEU A 193 13.90 1.75 11.47
C LEU A 193 12.42 1.56 11.80
N GLN A 194 11.99 1.98 12.99
CA GLN A 194 10.56 1.96 13.36
C GLN A 194 9.72 2.86 12.43
N GLU A 195 10.21 4.05 12.11
CA GLU A 195 9.50 4.95 11.20
C GLU A 195 9.52 4.44 9.75
N PHE A 196 10.61 3.81 9.31
CA PHE A 196 10.68 3.09 8.04
C PHE A 196 9.61 1.99 7.96
N GLU A 197 9.58 1.07 8.93
CA GLU A 197 8.61 -0.03 8.98
C GLU A 197 7.16 0.47 8.95
N ARG A 198 6.90 1.56 9.68
CA ARG A 198 5.58 2.18 9.68
C ARG A 198 5.17 2.68 8.30
N ARG A 199 6.06 3.39 7.60
CA ARG A 199 5.80 3.93 6.25
C ARG A 199 5.75 2.82 5.20
N ALA A 200 6.60 1.80 5.32
CA ALA A 200 6.53 0.59 4.51
C ALA A 200 5.18 -0.10 4.67
N GLY A 201 4.74 -0.33 5.90
CA GLY A 201 3.43 -0.90 6.20
C GLY A 201 2.25 -0.10 5.66
N GLN A 202 2.34 1.23 5.61
CA GLN A 202 1.33 2.07 4.96
C GLN A 202 1.30 1.84 3.44
N LYS A 203 2.45 1.77 2.77
CA LYS A 203 2.54 1.43 1.35
C LYS A 203 2.02 0.01 1.06
N ARG A 204 2.28 -0.97 1.94
CA ARG A 204 1.73 -2.33 1.83
C ARG A 204 0.20 -2.31 1.83
N LYS A 205 -0.42 -1.61 2.79
CA LYS A 205 -1.89 -1.50 2.88
C LYS A 205 -2.55 -0.88 1.64
N SER A 206 -1.91 0.12 1.02
CA SER A 206 -2.43 0.71 -0.23
C SER A 206 -2.33 -0.24 -1.43
N ARG A 207 -1.37 -1.18 -1.45
CA ARG A 207 -1.23 -2.17 -2.52
C ARG A 207 -2.29 -3.25 -2.44
N SER A 208 -2.66 -3.64 -1.23
CA SER A 208 -3.56 -4.75 -1.01
C SER A 208 -5.02 -4.58 -1.46
N GLY A 209 -5.36 -3.45 -2.07
CA GLY A 209 -6.60 -3.29 -2.83
C GLY A 209 -6.58 -3.99 -4.20
N ASP A 210 -5.41 -4.15 -4.83
CA ASP A 210 -5.24 -4.68 -6.20
C ASP A 210 -4.77 -6.15 -6.24
N ASP A 211 -4.51 -6.76 -5.08
CA ASP A 211 -3.80 -8.04 -4.96
C ASP A 211 -4.51 -9.20 -5.69
N LEU A 212 -5.80 -9.45 -5.42
CA LEU A 212 -6.52 -10.58 -6.03
C LEU A 212 -6.70 -10.41 -7.55
N HIS A 213 -6.89 -9.18 -8.02
CA HIS A 213 -6.93 -8.87 -9.44
C HIS A 213 -5.62 -9.30 -10.12
N GLN A 214 -4.46 -8.98 -9.54
CA GLN A 214 -3.17 -9.39 -10.09
C GLN A 214 -2.99 -10.92 -10.08
N ALA A 215 -3.50 -11.61 -9.07
CA ALA A 215 -3.51 -13.07 -9.02
C ALA A 215 -4.25 -13.66 -10.22
N VAL A 216 -5.47 -13.17 -10.46
CA VAL A 216 -6.31 -13.63 -11.56
C VAL A 216 -5.70 -13.26 -12.91
N ALA A 217 -5.15 -12.05 -13.07
CA ALA A 217 -4.46 -11.65 -14.30
C ALA A 217 -3.27 -12.58 -14.62
N THR A 218 -2.49 -12.96 -13.61
CA THR A 218 -1.36 -13.90 -13.74
C THR A 218 -1.85 -15.28 -14.18
N ILE A 219 -2.93 -15.77 -13.58
CA ILE A 219 -3.57 -17.03 -13.97
C ILE A 219 -4.02 -16.96 -15.43
N LEU A 220 -4.72 -15.90 -15.85
CA LEU A 220 -5.17 -15.76 -17.24
C LEU A 220 -4.01 -15.76 -18.23
N GLN A 221 -2.89 -15.09 -17.91
CA GLN A 221 -1.67 -15.12 -18.72
C GLN A 221 -1.10 -16.55 -18.84
N TYR A 222 -1.00 -17.27 -17.73
CA TYR A 222 -0.58 -18.67 -17.71
C TYR A 222 -1.49 -19.56 -18.57
N LEU A 223 -2.80 -19.33 -18.51
CA LEU A 223 -3.81 -20.03 -19.31
C LEU A 223 -3.84 -19.58 -20.78
N LYS A 224 -3.05 -18.57 -21.16
CA LYS A 224 -3.05 -17.93 -22.49
C LYS A 224 -4.42 -17.35 -22.88
N ILE A 225 -5.14 -16.84 -21.88
CA ILE A 225 -6.41 -16.13 -22.06
C ILE A 225 -6.13 -14.64 -22.08
N ASN A 226 -6.31 -14.04 -23.25
CA ASN A 226 -6.17 -12.59 -23.42
C ASN A 226 -7.24 -11.85 -22.63
N HIS A 227 -6.82 -10.82 -21.92
CA HIS A 227 -7.69 -9.93 -21.17
C HIS A 227 -7.21 -8.49 -21.33
N ASP A 228 -8.14 -7.56 -21.17
CA ASP A 228 -7.93 -6.13 -21.29
C ASP A 228 -8.52 -5.43 -20.06
N PRO A 229 -8.10 -4.18 -19.78
CA PRO A 229 -8.81 -3.33 -18.84
C PRO A 229 -10.30 -3.19 -19.22
N VAL A 230 -11.15 -3.04 -18.22
CA VAL A 230 -12.59 -2.80 -18.47
C VAL A 230 -12.77 -1.47 -19.21
N PRO A 231 -13.52 -1.44 -20.33
CA PRO A 231 -13.79 -0.21 -21.06
C PRO A 231 -14.42 0.87 -20.17
N SER A 232 -14.00 2.13 -20.34
CA SER A 232 -14.43 3.26 -19.48
C SER A 232 -15.95 3.44 -19.39
N HIS A 233 -16.66 3.20 -20.50
CA HIS A 233 -18.12 3.27 -20.55
C HIS A 233 -18.82 2.17 -19.74
N ILE A 234 -18.13 1.07 -19.43
CA ILE A 234 -18.60 -0.03 -18.59
C ILE A 234 -18.17 0.21 -17.14
N SER A 235 -16.90 0.58 -16.91
CA SER A 235 -16.36 0.76 -15.55
C SER A 235 -16.97 1.94 -14.78
N GLY A 236 -17.59 2.90 -15.48
CA GLY A 236 -18.41 3.94 -14.85
C GLY A 236 -19.75 3.45 -14.28
N VAL A 237 -20.16 2.22 -14.61
CA VAL A 237 -21.45 1.61 -14.22
C VAL A 237 -21.23 0.34 -13.39
N ILE A 238 -20.25 -0.48 -13.77
CA ILE A 238 -19.97 -1.78 -13.16
C ILE A 238 -18.56 -1.81 -12.60
N GLU A 239 -18.44 -2.20 -11.34
CA GLU A 239 -17.15 -2.46 -10.71
C GLU A 239 -16.61 -3.84 -11.12
N ALA A 240 -15.82 -3.85 -12.19
CA ALA A 240 -15.08 -5.01 -12.67
C ALA A 240 -13.61 -4.64 -12.90
N ASP A 241 -12.73 -5.62 -12.75
CA ASP A 241 -11.28 -5.42 -12.79
C ASP A 241 -10.70 -5.73 -14.17
N LEU A 242 -11.19 -6.81 -14.82
CA LEU A 242 -10.73 -7.25 -16.15
C LEU A 242 -11.88 -7.51 -17.11
N SER A 243 -11.60 -7.42 -18.41
CA SER A 243 -12.51 -7.78 -19.49
C SER A 243 -11.88 -8.80 -20.43
N ILE A 244 -12.63 -9.82 -20.81
CA ILE A 244 -12.27 -10.72 -21.90
C ILE A 244 -13.26 -10.48 -23.04
N THR A 245 -12.75 -10.08 -24.20
CA THR A 245 -13.58 -9.73 -25.36
C THR A 245 -13.62 -10.88 -26.37
N TYR A 246 -14.82 -11.31 -26.76
CA TYR A 246 -15.01 -12.27 -27.85
C TYR A 246 -16.16 -11.87 -28.75
N LYS A 247 -15.89 -11.72 -30.06
CA LYS A 247 -16.84 -11.25 -31.08
C LYS A 247 -17.59 -9.97 -30.65
N GLY A 248 -16.88 -9.06 -30.00
CA GLY A 248 -17.42 -7.80 -29.50
C GLY A 248 -18.38 -7.93 -28.32
N MET A 249 -18.40 -9.06 -27.62
CA MET A 249 -19.08 -9.21 -26.33
C MET A 249 -18.04 -9.31 -25.22
N HIS A 250 -18.32 -8.71 -24.07
CA HIS A 250 -17.44 -8.68 -22.91
C HIS A 250 -17.87 -9.73 -21.87
N THR A 251 -16.93 -10.54 -21.41
CA THR A 251 -17.04 -11.24 -20.13
C THR A 251 -16.23 -10.45 -19.13
N LEU A 252 -16.91 -9.92 -18.11
CA LEU A 252 -16.26 -9.11 -17.07
C LEU A 252 -15.80 -10.02 -15.94
N ILE A 253 -14.65 -9.71 -15.36
CA ILE A 253 -14.10 -10.40 -14.20
C ILE A 253 -14.03 -9.40 -13.05
N SER A 254 -14.60 -9.78 -11.91
CA SER A 254 -14.56 -9.01 -10.67
C SER A 254 -13.90 -9.83 -9.56
N CYS A 255 -12.91 -9.24 -8.92
CA CYS A 255 -12.05 -9.84 -7.92
C CYS A 255 -12.31 -9.14 -6.58
N LYS A 256 -12.81 -9.87 -5.59
CA LYS A 256 -13.09 -9.33 -4.25
C LYS A 256 -12.51 -10.21 -3.16
N ARG A 257 -11.89 -9.61 -2.14
CA ARG A 257 -11.47 -10.38 -0.95
C ARG A 257 -12.65 -11.00 -0.21
N THR A 258 -13.69 -10.19 0.03
CA THR A 258 -14.97 -10.56 0.63
C THR A 258 -16.08 -9.82 -0.11
N GLY A 259 -17.27 -10.39 -0.20
CA GLY A 259 -18.37 -9.81 -0.97
C GLY A 259 -19.23 -8.81 -0.20
N ARG A 260 -19.35 -8.92 1.14
CA ARG A 260 -20.04 -7.96 2.05
C ARG A 260 -21.16 -7.11 1.41
N GLU A 261 -21.30 -5.82 1.75
CA GLU A 261 -22.26 -4.89 1.14
C GLU A 261 -21.86 -4.45 -0.27
N ARG A 262 -20.57 -4.56 -0.63
CA ARG A 262 -19.98 -3.99 -1.86
C ARG A 262 -20.43 -4.70 -3.13
N VAL A 263 -20.68 -6.01 -3.04
CA VAL A 263 -21.28 -6.76 -4.17
C VAL A 263 -22.68 -6.24 -4.53
N LYS A 264 -23.39 -5.51 -3.65
CA LYS A 264 -24.72 -4.93 -3.96
C LYS A 264 -24.64 -3.80 -4.99
N GLN A 265 -23.49 -3.14 -5.13
CA GLN A 265 -23.31 -2.02 -6.07
C GLN A 265 -22.92 -2.51 -7.48
N ALA A 266 -22.49 -3.75 -7.63
CA ALA A 266 -22.06 -4.35 -8.89
C ALA A 266 -23.16 -5.19 -9.60
N THR A 267 -24.34 -5.33 -9.00
CA THR A 267 -25.45 -6.09 -9.58
C THR A 267 -26.29 -5.21 -10.49
N THR A 268 -25.87 -5.11 -11.74
CA THR A 268 -26.59 -4.44 -12.83
C THR A 268 -27.71 -5.34 -13.37
N ASP A 269 -28.79 -4.75 -13.87
CA ASP A 269 -29.87 -5.48 -14.54
C ASP A 269 -29.39 -6.14 -15.85
N ILE A 270 -29.98 -7.27 -16.23
CA ILE A 270 -29.64 -8.02 -17.47
C ILE A 270 -29.79 -7.14 -18.70
N ALA A 271 -30.84 -6.32 -18.74
CA ALA A 271 -31.09 -5.40 -19.86
C ALA A 271 -29.94 -4.39 -20.03
N GLU A 272 -29.39 -3.92 -18.92
CA GLU A 272 -28.27 -2.98 -18.94
C GLU A 272 -26.94 -3.66 -19.27
N LEU A 273 -26.71 -4.89 -18.79
CA LEU A 273 -25.58 -5.72 -19.23
C LEU A 273 -25.61 -5.93 -20.76
N GLN A 274 -26.76 -6.27 -21.32
CA GLN A 274 -26.93 -6.43 -22.76
C GLN A 274 -26.65 -5.13 -23.53
N ARG A 275 -27.13 -3.99 -23.03
CA ARG A 275 -26.84 -2.67 -23.63
C ARG A 275 -25.34 -2.37 -23.68
N MET A 276 -24.60 -2.78 -22.65
CA MET A 276 -23.14 -2.64 -22.57
C MET A 276 -22.38 -3.79 -23.25
N ARG A 277 -23.09 -4.69 -23.94
CA ARG A 277 -22.53 -5.88 -24.61
C ARG A 277 -21.79 -6.80 -23.64
N VAL A 278 -22.22 -6.84 -22.38
CA VAL A 278 -21.70 -7.74 -21.35
C VAL A 278 -22.48 -9.04 -21.38
N ARG A 279 -21.76 -10.16 -21.54
CA ARG A 279 -22.32 -11.51 -21.61
C ARG A 279 -22.51 -12.12 -20.23
N LYS A 280 -21.46 -12.07 -19.41
CA LYS A 280 -21.42 -12.64 -18.06
C LYS A 280 -20.51 -11.81 -17.18
N MET A 281 -20.79 -11.86 -15.88
CA MET A 281 -19.92 -11.36 -14.82
C MET A 281 -19.35 -12.56 -14.07
N VAL A 282 -18.03 -12.69 -14.05
CA VAL A 282 -17.31 -13.79 -13.42
C VAL A 282 -16.63 -13.27 -12.16
N TRP A 283 -16.84 -13.96 -11.05
CA TRP A 283 -16.38 -13.54 -9.75
C TRP A 283 -15.30 -14.47 -9.20
N PHE A 284 -14.26 -13.86 -8.64
CA PHE A 284 -13.25 -14.53 -7.82
C PHE A 284 -13.27 -13.97 -6.41
N PHE A 285 -13.16 -14.86 -5.43
CA PHE A 285 -13.11 -14.53 -4.02
C PHE A 285 -11.95 -15.21 -3.30
N THR A 286 -11.22 -14.47 -2.47
CA THR A 286 -10.31 -15.07 -1.48
C THR A 286 -11.12 -15.69 -0.33
N HIS A 287 -12.16 -14.98 0.12
CA HIS A 287 -13.07 -15.44 1.17
C HIS A 287 -14.52 -15.20 0.74
N PHE A 288 -15.16 -16.28 0.29
CA PHE A 288 -16.54 -16.26 -0.14
C PHE A 288 -17.50 -16.18 1.07
N ASP A 289 -18.31 -15.14 1.13
CA ASP A 289 -19.22 -14.83 2.26
C ASP A 289 -20.66 -14.56 1.78
N GLN A 290 -21.03 -15.00 0.58
CA GLN A 290 -22.36 -14.77 0.01
C GLN A 290 -23.34 -15.85 0.45
N SER A 291 -24.58 -15.45 0.76
CA SER A 291 -25.66 -16.38 1.08
C SER A 291 -26.25 -17.04 -0.16
N ASP A 292 -26.86 -18.21 0.02
CA ASP A 292 -27.52 -19.00 -1.04
C ASP A 292 -28.53 -18.14 -1.86
N ASN A 293 -29.38 -17.36 -1.18
CA ASN A 293 -30.33 -16.46 -1.83
C ASN A 293 -29.65 -15.43 -2.73
N ARG A 294 -28.48 -14.95 -2.30
CA ARG A 294 -27.72 -13.94 -3.04
C ARG A 294 -27.01 -14.54 -4.24
N VAL A 295 -26.47 -15.75 -4.10
CA VAL A 295 -25.92 -16.51 -5.22
C VAL A 295 -27.00 -16.76 -6.27
N GLY A 296 -28.21 -17.15 -5.86
CA GLY A 296 -29.34 -17.33 -6.77
C GLY A 296 -29.76 -16.04 -7.48
N ASP A 297 -29.94 -14.94 -6.74
CA ASP A 297 -30.30 -13.64 -7.31
C ASP A 297 -29.26 -13.14 -8.32
N MET A 298 -27.98 -13.14 -7.95
CA MET A 298 -26.90 -12.73 -8.85
C MET A 298 -26.75 -13.68 -10.03
N GLY A 299 -26.80 -14.98 -9.78
CA GLY A 299 -26.71 -16.03 -10.80
C GLY A 299 -27.76 -15.86 -11.89
N SER A 300 -29.01 -15.58 -11.49
CA SER A 300 -30.11 -15.29 -12.41
C SER A 300 -29.84 -14.10 -13.33
N ARG A 301 -28.99 -13.16 -12.90
CA ARG A 301 -28.56 -11.97 -13.64
C ARG A 301 -27.25 -12.16 -14.43
N GLY A 302 -26.84 -13.41 -14.66
CA GLY A 302 -25.66 -13.73 -15.47
C GLY A 302 -24.32 -13.67 -14.72
N ASN A 303 -24.35 -13.74 -13.39
CA ASN A 303 -23.14 -13.85 -12.57
C ASN A 303 -22.72 -15.32 -12.39
N LEU A 304 -21.43 -15.59 -12.44
CA LEU A 304 -20.82 -16.90 -12.20
C LEU A 304 -19.71 -16.75 -11.17
N PHE A 305 -19.56 -17.73 -10.28
CA PHE A 305 -18.63 -17.67 -9.16
C PHE A 305 -17.59 -18.80 -9.28
N TYR A 306 -16.32 -18.46 -9.50
CA TYR A 306 -15.24 -19.41 -9.34
C TYR A 306 -14.87 -19.52 -7.86
N LEU A 307 -14.96 -20.73 -7.32
CA LEU A 307 -14.68 -21.03 -5.93
C LEU A 307 -13.60 -22.11 -5.81
N PRO A 308 -12.79 -22.08 -4.74
CA PRO A 308 -11.84 -23.15 -4.44
C PRO A 308 -12.55 -24.50 -4.36
N ASP A 309 -12.02 -25.51 -5.04
CA ASP A 309 -12.58 -26.86 -5.13
C ASP A 309 -12.79 -27.47 -3.74
N SER A 310 -11.83 -27.19 -2.85
CA SER A 310 -11.83 -27.69 -1.49
C SER A 310 -12.79 -26.95 -0.54
N SER A 311 -13.26 -25.75 -0.92
CA SER A 311 -14.02 -24.86 -0.04
C SER A 311 -15.39 -25.44 0.35
N GLU A 312 -15.78 -25.19 1.60
CA GLU A 312 -17.11 -25.56 2.10
C GLU A 312 -18.22 -24.88 1.30
N SER A 313 -18.01 -23.62 0.91
CA SER A 313 -18.95 -22.85 0.08
C SER A 313 -19.19 -23.51 -1.27
N TYR A 314 -18.13 -23.94 -1.98
CA TYR A 314 -18.28 -24.65 -3.24
C TYR A 314 -19.03 -25.97 -3.06
N LYS A 315 -18.64 -26.80 -2.08
CA LYS A 315 -19.29 -28.09 -1.80
C LYS A 315 -20.78 -27.95 -1.48
N LYS A 316 -21.13 -26.93 -0.69
CA LYS A 316 -22.52 -26.62 -0.35
C LYS A 316 -23.32 -26.14 -1.56
N LEU A 317 -22.81 -25.17 -2.33
CA LEU A 317 -23.56 -24.56 -3.42
C LEU A 317 -23.66 -25.47 -4.65
N SER A 318 -22.61 -26.22 -4.96
CA SER A 318 -22.59 -27.18 -6.07
C SER A 318 -23.50 -28.39 -5.86
N SER A 319 -23.77 -28.78 -4.60
CA SER A 319 -24.73 -29.84 -4.28
C SER A 319 -26.19 -29.36 -4.30
N ASN A 320 -26.44 -28.05 -4.26
CA ASN A 320 -27.77 -27.48 -4.41
C ASN A 320 -28.13 -27.36 -5.90
N LYS A 321 -29.11 -28.17 -6.36
CA LYS A 321 -29.55 -28.23 -7.76
C LYS A 321 -29.88 -26.87 -8.39
N ASN A 322 -30.41 -25.93 -7.60
CA ASN A 322 -30.81 -24.61 -8.12
C ASN A 322 -29.63 -23.64 -8.25
N LEU A 323 -28.54 -23.87 -7.49
CA LEU A 323 -27.40 -22.96 -7.40
C LEU A 323 -26.15 -23.51 -8.10
N ALA A 324 -26.08 -24.82 -8.33
CA ALA A 324 -24.93 -25.50 -8.92
C ALA A 324 -24.49 -24.89 -10.26
N GLN A 325 -25.45 -24.43 -11.07
CA GLN A 325 -25.20 -23.77 -12.36
C GLN A 325 -24.48 -22.40 -12.26
N TYR A 326 -24.45 -21.79 -11.07
CA TYR A 326 -23.84 -20.47 -10.86
C TYR A 326 -22.45 -20.54 -10.23
N VAL A 327 -22.02 -21.72 -9.77
CA VAL A 327 -20.73 -21.92 -9.10
C VAL A 327 -19.87 -22.89 -9.88
N LEU A 328 -18.59 -22.55 -10.03
CA LEU A 328 -17.62 -23.33 -10.80
C LEU A 328 -16.36 -23.55 -9.95
N PRO A 329 -15.74 -24.74 -10.02
CA PRO A 329 -14.46 -24.98 -9.35
C PRO A 329 -13.32 -24.26 -10.07
N ILE A 330 -12.40 -23.66 -9.31
CA ILE A 330 -11.21 -22.98 -9.84
C ILE A 330 -10.36 -23.93 -10.69
N SER A 331 -10.25 -25.21 -10.32
CA SER A 331 -9.48 -26.21 -11.08
C SER A 331 -9.94 -26.38 -12.53
N GLN A 332 -11.20 -26.06 -12.85
CA GLN A 332 -11.76 -26.19 -14.20
C GLN A 332 -11.75 -24.89 -15.01
N ILE A 333 -11.14 -23.82 -14.49
CA ILE A 333 -11.14 -22.52 -15.18
C ILE A 333 -10.58 -22.61 -16.61
N ARG A 334 -9.56 -23.44 -16.85
CA ARG A 334 -8.93 -23.64 -18.16
C ARG A 334 -9.94 -24.07 -19.23
N THR A 335 -10.90 -24.91 -18.86
CA THR A 335 -11.90 -25.46 -19.79
C THR A 335 -13.17 -24.61 -19.81
N THR A 336 -13.63 -24.19 -18.64
CA THR A 336 -14.94 -23.52 -18.46
C THR A 336 -14.90 -22.04 -18.86
N LEU A 337 -13.85 -21.29 -18.53
CA LEU A 337 -13.80 -19.85 -18.84
C LEU A 337 -13.83 -19.57 -20.36
N PRO A 338 -13.10 -20.31 -21.21
CA PRO A 338 -13.23 -20.16 -22.67
C PRO A 338 -14.63 -20.49 -23.20
N GLN A 339 -15.36 -21.41 -22.58
CA GLN A 339 -16.74 -21.73 -22.95
C GLN A 339 -17.69 -20.59 -22.58
N ILE A 340 -17.55 -20.03 -21.37
CA ILE A 340 -18.30 -18.85 -20.90
C ILE A 340 -18.08 -17.65 -21.84
N VAL A 341 -16.83 -17.38 -22.19
CA VAL A 341 -16.43 -16.28 -23.09
C VAL A 341 -17.07 -16.44 -24.47
N ARG A 342 -17.13 -17.68 -24.98
CA ARG A 342 -17.80 -18.00 -26.26
C ARG A 342 -19.32 -18.05 -26.14
N GLY A 343 -19.85 -18.13 -24.92
CA GLY A 343 -21.27 -18.32 -24.60
C GLY A 343 -21.78 -19.71 -24.93
N GLU A 344 -20.93 -20.71 -24.73
CA GLU A 344 -21.29 -22.12 -24.84
C GLU A 344 -21.97 -22.63 -23.56
N ILE A 345 -21.86 -21.88 -22.44
CA ILE A 345 -22.51 -22.10 -21.14
C ILE A 345 -22.91 -20.77 -20.46
#